data_AF-A0A3D0H3B3-F1
#
_entry.id   AF-A0A3D0H3B3-F1
#
_cell.length_a   1.000
_cell.length_b   1.000
_cell.length_c   1.000
_cell.angle_alpha   90.00
_cell.angle_beta   90.00
_cell.angle_gamma   90.00
#
_symmetry.space_group_name_H-M   'P 1'
#
loop_
_entity.id
_entity.type
_entity.pdbx_description
1 polymer ?
#
loop_
_entity_poly.entity_id
_entity_poly.type
_entity_poly.pdbx_seq_one_letter_code
_entity_poly.pdbx_strand_id
1 'polypeptide(L)'
;RHGRFLGIDRPFLHEVAVAVMHAMEDTYPELLESQSYITRVILHEEERFSDTLDHGLRLLQSEIKRLQDEGAQVIPGALIFKLYDTYGFPIDIITD
;
A
#
# COMPACT_ATOMS: atom_id res chain seq x y z
N ARG A 1 1.57 0.35 3.14
CA ARG A 1 1.76 1.73 3.69
C ARG A 1 1.77 1.76 5.21
N HIS A 2 0.64 1.58 5.90
CA HIS A 2 0.61 1.68 7.38
C HIS A 2 1.59 0.72 8.06
N GLY A 3 1.72 -0.51 7.55
CA GLY A 3 2.78 -1.43 8.00
C GLY A 3 4.19 -0.85 7.88
N ARG A 4 4.53 -0.20 6.75
CA ARG A 4 5.83 0.47 6.55
C ARG A 4 6.03 1.64 7.51
N PHE A 5 4.99 2.44 7.78
CA PHE A 5 5.07 3.48 8.82
C PHE A 5 5.30 2.92 10.23
N LEU A 6 4.87 1.68 10.48
CA LEU A 6 5.14 0.94 11.71
C LEU A 6 6.47 0.17 11.69
N GLY A 7 7.27 0.29 10.60
CA GLY A 7 8.55 -0.40 10.45
C GLY A 7 8.44 -1.88 10.06
N ILE A 8 7.31 -2.30 9.50
CA ILE A 8 7.09 -3.67 9.02
C ILE A 8 7.49 -3.76 7.54
N ASP A 9 8.60 -4.43 7.27
CA ASP A 9 9.19 -4.59 5.93
C ASP A 9 8.94 -5.97 5.30
N ARG A 10 7.92 -6.68 5.78
CA ARG A 10 7.53 -8.01 5.28
C ARG A 10 6.02 -8.06 5.00
N PRO A 11 5.55 -8.95 4.11
CA PRO A 11 4.13 -9.22 3.98
C PRO A 11 3.52 -9.63 5.33
N PHE A 12 2.36 -9.05 5.65
CA PHE A 12 1.67 -9.28 6.93
C PHE A 12 0.15 -9.26 6.82
N LEU A 13 -0.43 -8.72 5.73
CA LEU A 13 -1.87 -8.58 5.59
C LEU A 13 -2.60 -9.93 5.55
N HIS A 14 -1.95 -10.96 5.00
CA HIS A 14 -2.49 -12.31 5.00
C HIS A 14 -2.63 -12.89 6.43
N GLU A 15 -1.74 -12.54 7.36
CA GLU A 15 -1.85 -12.93 8.78
C GLU A 15 -3.01 -12.21 9.46
N VAL A 16 -3.18 -10.91 9.17
CA VAL A 16 -4.31 -10.11 9.68
C VAL A 16 -5.63 -10.69 9.17
N ALA A 17 -5.70 -11.08 7.89
CA ALA A 17 -6.88 -11.70 7.32
C ALA A 17 -7.26 -13.00 8.04
N VAL A 18 -6.29 -13.85 8.38
CA VAL A 18 -6.54 -15.08 9.16
C VAL A 18 -7.11 -14.75 10.54
N ALA A 19 -6.59 -13.74 11.23
CA ALA A 19 -7.12 -13.31 12.53
C ALA A 19 -8.59 -12.85 12.42
N VAL A 20 -8.95 -12.15 11.34
CA VAL A 20 -10.33 -11.73 11.06
C VAL A 20 -11.22 -12.93 10.78
N MET A 21 -10.77 -13.90 9.98
CA MET A 21 -11.54 -15.11 9.68
C MET A 21 -11.92 -15.87 10.94
N HIS A 22 -10.98 -16.04 11.87
CA HIS A 22 -11.27 -16.67 13.16
C HIS A 22 -12.23 -15.85 14.03
N ALA A 23 -12.09 -14.53 14.04
CA ALA A 23 -13.01 -13.66 14.79
C ALA A 23 -14.45 -13.69 14.24
N MET A 24 -14.64 -14.17 13.00
CA MET A 24 -15.91 -14.18 12.30
C MET A 24 -16.46 -15.59 12.04
N GLU A 25 -15.79 -16.65 12.53
CA GLU A 25 -16.06 -18.04 12.15
C GLU A 25 -17.49 -18.50 12.47
N ASP A 26 -18.09 -18.00 13.55
CA ASP A 26 -19.46 -18.33 13.95
C ASP A 26 -20.51 -17.87 12.93
N THR A 27 -20.25 -16.77 12.24
CA THR A 27 -21.19 -16.17 11.29
C THR A 27 -20.82 -16.47 9.83
N TYR A 28 -19.52 -16.62 9.54
CA TYR A 28 -18.99 -16.78 8.19
C TYR A 28 -17.96 -17.93 8.11
N PRO A 29 -18.39 -19.18 8.38
CA PRO A 29 -17.49 -20.35 8.35
C PRO A 29 -16.84 -20.59 6.96
N GLU A 30 -17.50 -20.17 5.88
CA GLU A 30 -17.01 -20.28 4.50
C GLU A 30 -15.68 -19.54 4.25
N LEU A 31 -15.35 -18.56 5.10
CA LEU A 31 -14.08 -17.84 5.01
C LEU A 31 -12.90 -18.73 5.39
N LEU A 32 -13.06 -19.62 6.39
CA LEU A 32 -12.04 -20.59 6.78
C LEU A 32 -11.90 -21.69 5.73
N GLU A 33 -13.01 -22.13 5.12
CA GLU A 33 -12.97 -23.07 3.99
C GLU A 33 -12.15 -22.52 2.81
N SER A 34 -12.25 -21.20 2.58
CA SER A 34 -11.55 -20.49 1.51
C SER A 34 -10.19 -19.89 1.92
N GLN A 35 -9.72 -20.14 3.15
CA GLN A 35 -8.56 -19.48 3.74
C GLN A 35 -7.30 -19.57 2.85
N SER A 36 -6.99 -20.76 2.33
CA SER A 36 -5.80 -21.01 1.49
C SER A 36 -5.80 -20.21 0.19
N TYR A 37 -7.00 -19.96 -0.37
CA TYR A 37 -7.13 -19.14 -1.57
C TYR A 37 -6.99 -17.66 -1.24
N ILE A 38 -7.76 -17.18 -0.25
CA ILE A 38 -7.78 -15.77 0.14
C ILE A 38 -6.38 -15.30 0.59
N THR A 39 -5.74 -16.04 1.49
CA THR A 39 -4.41 -15.70 2.01
C THR A 39 -3.35 -15.64 0.90
N ARG A 40 -3.42 -16.55 -0.08
CA ARG A 40 -2.51 -16.58 -1.23
C ARG A 40 -2.70 -15.38 -2.15
N VAL A 41 -3.95 -15.00 -2.43
CA VAL A 41 -4.26 -13.81 -3.23
C VAL A 41 -3.75 -12.56 -2.52
N ILE A 42 -4.00 -12.43 -1.21
CA ILE A 42 -3.51 -11.29 -0.42
C ILE A 42 -1.99 -11.23 -0.44
N LEU A 43 -1.32 -12.36 -0.20
CA LEU A 43 0.15 -12.41 -0.21
C LEU A 43 0.72 -11.99 -1.56
N HIS A 44 0.21 -12.56 -2.66
CA HIS A 44 0.67 -12.22 -4.01
C HIS A 44 0.47 -10.74 -4.33
N GLU A 45 -0.68 -10.17 -3.95
CA GLU A 45 -0.95 -8.76 -4.18
C GLU A 45 -0.07 -7.86 -3.29
N GLU A 46 0.15 -8.23 -2.04
CA GLU A 46 1.02 -7.51 -1.11
C GLU A 46 2.48 -7.49 -1.59
N GLU A 47 3.00 -8.63 -2.06
CA GLU A 47 4.34 -8.74 -2.65
C GLU A 47 4.46 -7.87 -3.92
N ARG A 48 3.51 -8.01 -4.85
CA ARG A 48 3.49 -7.23 -6.10
C ARG A 48 3.38 -5.72 -5.84
N PHE A 49 2.56 -5.34 -4.88
CA PHE A 49 2.33 -3.93 -4.54
C PHE A 49 3.51 -3.33 -3.76
N SER A 50 4.23 -4.13 -2.96
CA SER A 50 5.37 -3.65 -2.18
C SER A 50 6.44 -3.00 -3.07
N ASP A 51 6.79 -3.63 -4.19
CA ASP A 51 7.79 -3.09 -5.13
C ASP A 51 7.33 -1.76 -5.77
N THR A 52 6.03 -1.70 -6.11
CA THR A 52 5.42 -0.52 -6.71
C THR A 52 5.38 0.64 -5.70
N LEU A 53 4.99 0.34 -4.46
CA LEU A 53 4.98 1.27 -3.34
C LEU A 53 6.39 1.81 -3.04
N ASP A 54 7.39 0.93 -2.99
CA ASP A 54 8.78 1.34 -2.72
C ASP A 54 9.33 2.24 -3.83
N HIS A 55 9.01 1.95 -5.11
CA HIS A 55 9.41 2.81 -6.22
C HIS A 55 8.72 4.17 -6.19
N GLY A 56 7.39 4.21 -6.02
CA GLY A 56 6.65 5.46 -6.02
C GLY A 56 6.94 6.34 -4.81
N LEU A 57 7.20 5.76 -3.63
CA LEU A 57 7.63 6.52 -2.44
C LEU A 57 9.00 7.18 -2.66
N ARG A 58 9.96 6.47 -3.26
CA ARG A 58 11.27 7.06 -3.60
C ARG A 58 11.13 8.21 -4.60
N LEU A 59 10.32 8.03 -5.63
CA LEU A 59 10.07 9.08 -6.62
C LEU A 59 9.41 10.31 -5.98
N LEU A 60 8.36 10.10 -5.18
CA LEU A 60 7.67 11.15 -4.44
C LEU A 60 8.64 11.92 -3.54
N GLN A 61 9.45 11.21 -2.74
CA GLN A 61 10.45 11.83 -1.86
C GLN A 61 11.48 12.66 -2.64
N SER A 62 11.94 12.17 -3.79
CA SER A 62 12.90 12.89 -4.62
C SER A 62 12.32 14.18 -5.21
N GLU A 63 11.06 14.15 -5.66
CA GLU A 63 10.39 15.33 -6.21
C GLU A 63 10.00 16.33 -5.13
N ILE A 64 9.54 15.87 -3.96
CA ILE A 64 9.30 16.75 -2.80
C ILE A 64 10.58 17.49 -2.43
N LYS A 65 11.71 16.77 -2.35
CA LYS A 65 13.00 17.39 -2.03
C LYS A 65 13.40 18.43 -3.07
N ARG A 66 13.25 18.12 -4.36
CA ARG A 66 13.52 19.07 -5.45
C ARG A 66 12.65 20.32 -5.35
N LEU A 67 11.35 20.16 -5.10
CA LEU A 67 10.42 21.29 -4.93
C LEU A 67 10.76 22.14 -3.70
N GLN A 68 11.19 21.52 -2.60
CA GLN A 68 11.66 22.23 -1.41
C GLN A 68 12.93 23.03 -1.68
N ASP A 69 13.90 22.44 -2.40
CA ASP A 69 15.14 23.10 -2.81
C ASP A 69 14.85 24.31 -3.76
N GLU A 70 13.79 24.22 -4.56
CA GLU A 70 13.28 25.29 -5.44
C GLU A 70 12.38 26.31 -4.71
N GLY A 71 12.09 26.13 -3.42
CA GLY A 71 11.22 27.00 -2.63
C GLY A 71 9.73 26.90 -2.95
N ALA A 72 9.30 25.87 -3.67
CA ALA A 72 7.91 25.64 -4.02
C ALA A 72 7.12 25.09 -2.81
N GLN A 73 5.95 25.68 -2.53
CA GLN A 73 5.05 25.25 -1.46
C GLN A 73 3.93 24.30 -1.93
N VAL A 74 3.84 24.05 -3.24
CA VAL A 74 2.73 23.30 -3.85
C VAL A 74 3.27 22.23 -4.78
N ILE A 75 2.75 21.01 -4.64
CA ILE A 75 3.03 19.89 -5.54
C ILE A 75 2.27 20.10 -6.86
N PRO A 76 2.94 20.10 -8.03
CA PRO A 76 2.24 20.26 -9.31
C PRO A 76 1.26 19.12 -9.57
N GLY A 77 0.06 19.42 -10.05
CA GLY A 77 -0.95 18.41 -10.38
C GLY A 77 -0.49 17.38 -11.43
N ALA A 78 0.43 17.76 -12.33
CA ALA A 78 1.03 16.83 -13.29
C ALA A 78 1.84 15.72 -12.61
N LEU A 79 2.50 16.02 -11.49
CA LEU A 79 3.22 15.03 -10.69
C LEU A 79 2.24 14.10 -9.97
N ILE A 80 1.17 14.65 -9.40
CA ILE A 80 0.08 13.88 -8.77
C ILE A 80 -0.55 12.91 -9.79
N PHE A 81 -0.86 13.40 -10.98
CA PHE A 81 -1.42 12.59 -12.06
C PHE A 81 -0.49 11.46 -12.46
N LYS A 82 0.81 11.72 -12.60
CA LYS A 82 1.80 10.70 -12.95
C LYS A 82 1.92 9.62 -11.85
N LEU A 83 1.91 10.01 -10.58
CA LEU A 83 1.93 9.06 -9.46
C LEU A 83 0.70 8.17 -9.47
N TYR A 84 -0.48 8.74 -9.71
CA TYR A 84 -1.72 7.98 -9.79
C TYR A 84 -1.81 7.07 -11.03
N ASP A 85 -1.62 7.61 -12.23
CA ASP A 85 -1.84 6.91 -13.50
C ASP A 85 -0.73 5.89 -13.81
N THR A 86 0.54 6.29 -13.64
CA THR A 86 1.68 5.45 -14.03
C THR A 86 2.07 4.46 -12.93
N TYR A 87 1.97 4.85 -11.66
CA TYR A 87 2.45 4.05 -10.53
C TYR A 87 1.33 3.52 -9.63
N GLY A 88 0.07 3.82 -9.93
CA GLY A 88 -1.06 3.35 -9.14
C GLY A 88 -1.09 3.92 -7.72
N PHE A 89 -0.42 5.04 -7.46
CA PHE A 89 -0.38 5.65 -6.13
C PHE A 89 -1.73 6.32 -5.83
N PRO A 90 -2.44 5.89 -4.76
CA PRO A 90 -3.63 6.60 -4.31
C PRO A 90 -3.28 8.04 -3.98
N ILE A 91 -4.14 8.97 -4.40
CA ILE A 91 -3.98 10.40 -4.12
C ILE A 91 -3.85 10.69 -2.62
N ASP A 92 -4.52 9.88 -1.79
CA ASP A 92 -4.47 9.97 -0.33
C ASP A 92 -3.04 9.82 0.23
N ILE A 93 -2.15 9.09 -0.46
CA ILE A 93 -0.74 8.93 -0.05
C ILE A 93 0.07 10.20 -0.35
N ILE A 94 -0.34 10.99 -1.33
CA ILE A 94 0.37 12.18 -1.78
C ILE A 94 0.01 13.39 -0.90
N THR A 95 -1.18 13.37 -0.30
CA THR A 95 -1.69 14.44 0.55
C THR A 95 -1.29 14.32 2.02
N ASP A 96 -0.95 13.11 2.49
CA ASP A 96 -0.49 12.82 3.87
C ASP A 96 1.02 12.99 4.02
#